data_AF-A0A3D1JEG5-F1
#
_entry.id   AF-A0A3D1JEG5-F1
#
_cell.length_a   1.000
_cell.length_b   1.000
_cell.length_c   1.000
_cell.angle_alpha   90.00
_cell.angle_beta   90.00
_cell.angle_gamma   90.00
#
_symmetry.space_group_name_H-M   'P 1'
#
loop_
_entity.id
_entity.type
_entity.pdbx_description
1 polymer ?
#
loop_
_entity_poly.entity_id
_entity_poly.type
_entity_poly.pdbx_seq_one_letter_code
_entity_poly.pdbx_strand_id
1 'polypeptide(L)'
;MIKKILLSSIPLMLLLAGCKSASVAQKLEDPEFEDVSVHDPSIIKSDDMFYIIGSHMQFAQSKDLMKWQQISNSVSDDQLFKDIRAELAEDFSYAQTDTLWASDIQQFKNGKFYLYYCLCQG
;
A
#
# COMPACT_ATOMS: atom_id res chain seq x y z
N MET A 1 -41.16 -59.56 -44.04
CA MET A 1 -41.47 -58.20 -44.56
C MET A 1 -41.14 -57.19 -43.46
N ILE A 2 -40.00 -56.50 -43.58
CA ILE A 2 -39.52 -55.49 -42.62
C ILE A 2 -39.74 -54.12 -43.27
N LYS A 3 -40.63 -53.30 -42.73
CA LYS A 3 -40.82 -51.91 -43.17
C LYS A 3 -40.02 -50.99 -42.24
N LYS A 4 -38.98 -50.38 -42.80
CA LYS A 4 -38.24 -49.27 -42.23
C LYS A 4 -39.20 -48.08 -42.07
N ILE A 5 -39.32 -47.54 -40.86
CA ILE A 5 -39.93 -46.22 -40.63
C ILE A 5 -38.78 -45.28 -40.29
N LEU A 6 -38.69 -44.24 -41.11
CA LEU A 6 -37.68 -43.20 -41.14
C LEU A 6 -38.42 -41.89 -40.76
N LEU A 7 -37.70 -40.95 -40.14
CA LEU A 7 -38.13 -39.61 -39.69
C LEU A 7 -38.91 -39.62 -38.35
N SER A 8 -38.62 -38.78 -37.36
CA SER A 8 -38.34 -37.34 -37.47
C SER A 8 -37.56 -36.84 -36.25
N SER A 9 -36.40 -36.24 -36.50
CA SER A 9 -35.61 -35.44 -35.57
C SER A 9 -36.32 -34.09 -35.34
N ILE A 10 -36.99 -33.95 -34.19
CA ILE A 10 -37.64 -32.72 -33.73
C ILE A 10 -36.76 -32.09 -32.63
N PRO A 11 -36.56 -30.76 -32.64
CA PRO A 11 -35.26 -30.14 -32.44
C PRO A 11 -34.95 -29.84 -30.97
N LEU A 12 -33.76 -30.23 -30.50
CA LEU A 12 -33.15 -29.79 -29.23
C LEU A 12 -32.62 -28.33 -29.31
N MET A 13 -33.13 -27.53 -30.25
CA MET A 13 -32.55 -26.25 -30.65
C MET A 13 -33.38 -25.06 -30.17
N LEU A 14 -33.73 -25.02 -28.88
CA LEU A 14 -34.50 -23.91 -28.30
C LEU A 14 -33.98 -23.38 -26.95
N LEU A 15 -32.78 -23.75 -26.51
CA LEU A 15 -32.21 -23.32 -25.22
C LEU A 15 -31.12 -22.23 -25.31
N LEU A 16 -30.87 -21.63 -26.47
CA LEU A 16 -29.78 -20.64 -26.65
C LEU A 16 -30.24 -19.16 -26.69
N ALA A 17 -31.52 -18.87 -26.51
CA ALA A 17 -32.03 -17.49 -26.55
C ALA A 17 -32.15 -16.89 -25.14
N GLY A 18 -31.03 -16.61 -24.47
CA GLY A 18 -31.08 -16.11 -23.09
C GLY A 18 -29.93 -15.22 -22.58
N CYS A 19 -28.74 -15.25 -23.17
CA CYS A 19 -27.66 -14.35 -22.73
C CYS A 19 -27.75 -13.00 -23.44
N LYS A 20 -28.66 -12.13 -23.00
CA LYS A 20 -28.49 -10.69 -23.24
C LYS A 20 -27.40 -10.20 -22.30
N SER A 21 -26.22 -9.94 -22.84
CA SER A 21 -25.18 -9.20 -22.13
C SER A 21 -25.69 -7.77 -21.95
N ALA A 22 -26.29 -7.48 -20.80
CA ALA A 22 -26.62 -6.11 -20.43
C ALA A 22 -25.29 -5.40 -20.16
N SER A 23 -24.95 -4.38 -20.95
CA SER A 23 -23.82 -3.52 -20.60
C SER A 23 -24.19 -2.78 -19.31
N VAL A 24 -23.63 -3.20 -18.20
CA VAL A 24 -23.66 -2.39 -16.99
C VAL A 24 -22.80 -1.17 -17.27
N ALA A 25 -23.44 0.00 -17.38
CA ALA A 25 -22.71 1.25 -17.42
C ALA A 25 -21.99 1.41 -16.06
N GLN A 26 -20.67 1.21 -16.04
CA GLN A 26 -19.88 1.55 -14.87
C GLN A 26 -19.87 3.07 -14.72
N LYS A 27 -20.60 3.57 -13.72
CA LYS A 27 -20.45 4.94 -13.25
C LYS A 27 -19.18 4.96 -12.39
N LEU A 28 -18.07 5.39 -12.98
CA LEU A 28 -16.84 5.66 -12.24
C LEU A 28 -17.02 7.01 -11.55
N GLU A 29 -16.76 7.05 -10.25
CA GLU A 29 -16.65 8.30 -9.50
C GLU A 29 -15.21 8.81 -9.61
N ASP A 30 -15.04 10.12 -9.56
CA ASP A 30 -13.70 10.71 -9.58
C ASP A 30 -12.96 10.31 -8.30
N PRO A 31 -11.69 9.88 -8.40
CA PRO A 31 -10.90 9.50 -7.24
C PRO A 31 -10.63 10.72 -6.34
N GLU A 32 -10.79 10.52 -5.03
CA GLU A 32 -10.40 11.51 -4.02
C GLU A 32 -9.01 11.17 -3.44
N PHE A 33 -8.21 12.19 -3.16
CA PHE A 33 -6.86 12.06 -2.60
C PHE A 33 -6.71 12.89 -1.33
N GLU A 34 -5.91 12.40 -0.39
CA GLU A 34 -5.47 13.15 0.79
C GLU A 34 -3.95 13.08 0.85
N ASP A 35 -3.30 14.23 0.73
CA ASP A 35 -1.84 14.34 0.58
C ASP A 35 -1.12 14.42 1.93
N VAL A 36 0.13 13.96 1.93
CA VAL A 36 1.07 14.02 3.06
C VAL A 36 2.43 14.51 2.59
N SER A 37 3.30 14.90 3.52
CA SER A 37 4.68 15.31 3.24
C SER A 37 5.66 14.32 3.87
N VAL A 38 6.25 13.48 3.02
CA VAL A 38 7.31 12.54 3.39
C VAL A 38 8.40 12.60 2.32
N HIS A 39 9.55 13.14 2.67
CA HIS A 39 10.71 13.25 1.78
C HIS A 39 11.44 11.90 1.72
N ASP A 40 11.87 11.46 0.54
CA ASP A 40 12.49 10.14 0.30
C ASP A 40 11.66 8.94 0.84
N PRO A 41 10.39 8.77 0.43
CA PRO A 41 9.52 7.75 1.02
C PRO A 41 9.96 6.33 0.62
N SER A 42 10.25 5.48 1.62
CA SER A 42 10.32 4.03 1.50
C SER A 42 9.03 3.38 1.99
N ILE A 43 8.45 2.48 1.20
CA ILE A 43 7.14 1.88 1.46
C ILE A 43 7.25 0.47 2.05
N ILE A 44 6.40 0.19 3.04
CA ILE A 44 6.15 -1.15 3.57
C ILE A 44 4.64 -1.38 3.72
N LYS A 45 4.19 -2.61 3.47
CA LYS A 45 2.84 -3.06 3.80
C LYS A 45 2.88 -3.98 5.01
N SER A 46 2.03 -3.73 5.99
CA SER A 46 1.75 -4.63 7.10
C SER A 46 0.24 -4.82 7.21
N ASP A 47 -0.21 -6.07 7.14
CA ASP A 47 -1.63 -6.42 7.05
C ASP A 47 -2.34 -5.65 5.91
N ASP A 48 -3.43 -4.94 6.21
CA ASP A 48 -4.20 -4.13 5.24
C ASP A 48 -3.80 -2.64 5.24
N MET A 49 -2.64 -2.30 5.80
CA MET A 49 -2.12 -0.93 5.88
C MET A 49 -0.80 -0.79 5.13
N PHE A 50 -0.68 0.27 4.34
CA PHE A 50 0.56 0.76 3.77
C PHE A 50 1.13 1.84 4.68
N TYR A 51 2.45 1.83 4.84
CA TYR A 51 3.21 2.84 5.57
C TYR A 51 4.34 3.34 4.70
N ILE A 52 4.65 4.63 4.81
CA ILE A 52 5.83 5.24 4.23
C ILE A 52 6.64 5.92 5.32
N ILE A 53 7.93 5.64 5.38
CA ILE A 53 8.89 6.39 6.18
C ILE A 53 9.89 7.07 5.26
N GLY A 54 10.39 8.23 5.66
CA GLY A 54 11.38 8.95 4.87
C GLY A 54 12.42 9.66 5.72
N SER A 55 13.03 10.67 5.11
CA SER A 55 13.90 11.64 5.77
C SER A 55 13.18 12.37 6.90
N HIS A 56 13.96 12.97 7.80
CA HIS A 56 13.48 13.78 8.93
C HIS A 56 12.52 13.04 9.89
N MET A 57 12.49 11.69 9.87
CA MET A 57 11.49 10.88 10.58
C MET A 57 10.05 11.21 10.20
N GLN A 58 9.84 11.63 8.95
CA GLN A 58 8.51 11.77 8.40
C GLN A 58 7.91 10.38 8.16
N PHE A 59 6.71 10.17 8.68
CA PHE A 59 6.03 8.89 8.63
C PHE A 59 4.55 9.09 8.34
N ALA A 60 3.98 8.28 7.46
CA ALA A 60 2.56 8.33 7.09
C ALA A 60 2.02 6.93 6.76
N GLN A 61 0.70 6.80 6.75
CA GLN A 61 0.01 5.55 6.42
C GLN A 61 -1.17 5.75 5.48
N SER A 62 -1.57 4.69 4.79
CA SER A 62 -2.77 4.66 3.95
C SER A 62 -3.33 3.24 3.85
N LYS A 63 -4.65 3.12 3.62
CA LYS A 63 -5.30 1.85 3.28
C LYS A 63 -5.35 1.58 1.78
N ASP A 64 -5.34 2.63 0.97
CA ASP A 64 -5.69 2.60 -0.45
C ASP A 64 -4.65 3.24 -1.37
N LEU A 65 -3.54 3.73 -0.80
CA LEU A 65 -2.46 4.46 -1.48
C LEU A 65 -2.89 5.83 -2.05
N MET A 66 -4.10 6.29 -1.76
CA MET A 66 -4.68 7.53 -2.28
C MET A 66 -4.94 8.54 -1.17
N LYS A 67 -5.49 8.08 -0.06
CA LYS A 67 -5.76 8.89 1.13
C LYS A 67 -4.72 8.56 2.19
N TRP A 68 -3.80 9.48 2.40
CA TRP A 68 -2.71 9.32 3.35
C TRP A 68 -2.97 10.10 4.63
N GLN A 69 -2.57 9.51 5.75
CA GLN A 69 -2.59 10.15 7.06
C GLN A 69 -1.15 10.32 7.55
N GLN A 70 -0.74 11.56 7.79
CA GLN A 70 0.55 11.86 8.41
C GLN A 70 0.54 11.37 9.88
N ILE A 71 1.58 10.62 10.26
CA ILE A 71 1.80 10.12 11.63
C ILE A 71 2.86 10.96 12.35
N SER A 72 3.96 11.25 11.66
CA SER A 72 5.10 12.00 12.19
C SER A 72 5.60 13.00 11.16
N ASN A 73 6.00 14.18 11.59
CA ASN A 73 6.52 15.26 10.73
C ASN A 73 8.02 15.49 10.92
N SER A 74 8.58 15.06 12.06
CA SER A 74 9.96 15.40 12.41
C SER A 74 10.62 14.43 13.38
N VAL A 75 11.94 14.55 13.53
CA VAL A 75 12.75 13.88 14.56
C VAL A 75 12.32 14.23 15.99
N SER A 76 11.56 15.32 16.18
CA SER A 76 11.09 15.74 17.50
C SER A 76 9.77 15.06 17.92
N ASP A 77 9.10 14.34 17.02
CA ASP A 77 7.84 13.67 17.34
C ASP A 77 8.06 12.40 18.16
N ASP A 78 7.13 12.12 19.08
CA ASP A 78 7.21 11.01 20.03
C ASP A 78 6.45 9.74 19.60
N GLN A 79 5.84 9.78 18.41
CA GLN A 79 4.93 8.73 17.92
C GLN A 79 5.64 7.41 17.65
N LEU A 80 6.87 7.46 17.12
CA LEU A 80 7.67 6.27 16.81
C LEU A 80 8.71 5.97 17.90
N PHE A 81 9.26 7.01 18.52
CA PHE A 81 10.31 6.92 19.54
C PHE A 81 9.99 7.90 20.65
N LYS A 82 10.13 7.48 21.91
CA LYS A 82 9.90 8.39 23.04
C LYS A 82 10.84 9.61 23.02
N ASP A 83 12.11 9.39 22.65
CA ASP A 83 13.10 10.43 22.39
C ASP A 83 14.21 9.86 21.49
N ILE A 84 14.10 10.06 20.18
CA ILE A 84 15.08 9.54 19.23
C ILE A 84 16.43 10.24 19.34
N ARG A 85 16.47 11.50 19.80
CA ARG A 85 17.74 12.25 19.97
C ARG A 85 18.55 11.69 21.12
N ALA A 86 17.88 11.29 22.20
CA ALA A 86 18.53 10.58 23.29
C ALA A 86 18.96 9.17 22.88
N GLU A 87 18.10 8.43 22.16
CA GLU A 87 18.39 7.05 21.74
C GLU A 87 19.58 6.97 20.77
N LEU A 88 19.69 7.92 19.83
CA LEU A 88 20.71 7.94 18.78
C LEU A 88 21.76 9.05 18.99
N ALA A 89 22.00 9.46 20.24
CA ALA A 89 22.86 10.62 20.55
C ALA A 89 24.28 10.50 19.97
N GLU A 90 24.87 9.30 20.02
CA GLU A 90 26.20 9.04 19.46
C GLU A 90 26.22 9.21 17.93
N ASP A 91 25.19 8.71 17.24
CA ASP A 91 25.07 8.79 15.78
C ASP A 91 24.89 10.25 15.31
N PHE A 92 24.01 11.01 15.97
CA PHE A 92 23.83 12.44 15.70
C PHE A 92 25.12 13.22 15.92
N SER A 93 25.84 12.92 17.02
CA SER A 93 27.13 13.55 17.31
C SER A 93 28.19 13.20 16.26
N TYR A 94 28.23 11.94 15.80
CA TYR A 94 29.19 11.50 14.79
C TYR A 94 28.93 12.16 13.44
N ALA A 95 27.67 12.15 12.99
CA ALA A 95 27.26 12.69 11.71
C ALA A 95 27.12 14.22 11.70
N GLN A 96 27.26 14.89 12.85
CA GLN A 96 27.19 16.35 13.01
C GLN A 96 25.88 16.93 12.45
N THR A 97 24.77 16.27 12.75
CA THR A 97 23.44 16.64 12.27
C THR A 97 22.41 16.44 13.37
N ASP A 98 21.23 17.00 13.19
CA ASP A 98 20.07 16.84 14.08
C ASP A 98 18.90 16.13 13.38
N THR A 99 19.14 15.62 12.17
CA THR A 99 18.15 14.90 11.35
C THR A 99 18.63 13.55 10.83
N LEU A 100 17.68 12.68 10.47
CA LEU A 100 17.91 11.45 9.71
C LEU A 100 17.55 11.64 8.23
N TRP A 101 18.09 10.78 7.38
CA TRP A 101 17.90 10.79 5.93
C TRP A 101 17.45 9.41 5.43
N ALA A 102 16.58 9.42 4.41
CA ALA A 102 16.19 8.31 3.55
C ALA A 102 16.08 6.94 4.26
N SER A 103 15.28 6.90 5.32
CA SER A 103 15.10 5.68 6.13
C SER A 103 14.33 4.59 5.37
N ASP A 104 14.55 3.34 5.77
CA ASP A 104 13.81 2.16 5.32
C ASP A 104 13.31 1.34 6.52
N ILE A 105 12.14 0.72 6.39
CA ILE A 105 11.63 -0.24 7.38
C ILE A 105 11.42 -1.59 6.70
N GLN A 106 12.01 -2.64 7.27
CA GLN A 106 11.79 -4.01 6.83
C GLN A 106 11.30 -4.90 7.97
N GLN A 107 10.35 -5.79 7.65
CA GLN A 107 9.90 -6.84 8.56
C GLN A 107 10.63 -8.15 8.24
N PHE A 108 11.27 -8.75 9.25
CA PHE A 108 11.90 -10.06 9.11
C PHE A 108 11.01 -11.19 9.62
N LYS A 109 11.41 -12.44 9.35
CA LYS A 109 10.69 -13.67 9.73
C LYS A 109 10.41 -13.81 11.23
N ASN A 110 11.11 -13.06 12.08
CA ASN A 110 10.87 -13.01 13.52
C ASN A 110 9.70 -12.08 13.91
N GLY A 111 9.01 -11.48 12.94
CA GLY A 111 7.87 -10.59 13.13
C GLY A 111 8.24 -9.17 13.56
N LYS A 112 9.53 -8.86 13.75
CA LYS A 112 10.00 -7.53 14.13
C LYS A 112 10.22 -6.66 12.90
N PHE A 113 9.96 -5.37 13.08
CA PHE A 113 10.29 -4.32 12.13
C PHE A 113 11.65 -3.72 12.49
N TYR A 114 12.47 -3.49 11.47
CA TYR A 114 13.82 -2.97 11.59
C TYR A 114 13.90 -1.68 10.79
N LEU A 115 14.21 -0.59 11.48
CA LEU A 115 14.49 0.70 10.88
C LEU A 115 15.96 0.74 10.48
N TYR A 116 16.22 0.81 9.18
CA TYR A 116 17.53 1.12 8.63
C TYR A 116 17.54 2.61 8.29
N TYR A 117 18.45 3.35 8.92
CA TYR A 117 18.52 4.80 8.80
C TYR A 117 19.93 5.25 8.46
N CYS A 118 20.07 6.47 7.96
CA CYS A 118 21.38 7.12 7.82
C CYS A 118 21.32 8.56 8.30
N LEU A 119 22.50 9.10 8.63
CA LEU A 119 22.71 10.47 9.05
C LEU A 119 23.87 11.04 8.25
N CYS A 120 23.75 12.31 7.88
CA CYS A 120 24.79 13.07 7.18
C CYS A 120 24.69 14.55 7.59
N GLN A 121 25.83 15.23 7.60
CA GLN A 121 25.93 16.66 7.90
C GLN A 121 25.25 17.55 6.83
N GLY A 122 25.04 17.00 5.62
CA GLY A 122 24.57 17.75 4.44
C GLY A 122 25.73 18.08 3.52
#